data_AF-L1MNY8-F1
#
_entry.id   AF-L1MNY8-F1
#
_cell.length_a   1.000
_cell.length_b   1.000
_cell.length_c   1.000
_cell.angle_alpha   90.00
_cell.angle_beta   90.00
_cell.angle_gamma   90.00
#
_symmetry.space_group_name_H-M   'P 1'
#
loop_
_entity.id
_entity.type
_entity.pdbx_description
1 polymer ?
#
loop_
_entity_poly.entity_id
_entity_poly.type
_entity_poly.pdbx_seq_one_letter_code
_entity_poly.pdbx_strand_id
1 'polypeptide(L)'
;MKSNIFLLLLCTLSTLSSCKKDLSEIKEDYFLVFYPRHCECITTKILSHKERPQNWYIYHPQQELQAQDADLWVVTGTDSLARIPLIKMSYSPAYYLDIMQTDSYPLAERNRKLEQQLDYDYRTETSYSTRSQQHTRASDMMVSSYPLSWEYRVTGVKDFNIVATTPLFGQAAGTSLNRHFIISEFLPKQIISYRTQSLVWGYRSKKKVETIAKWLALKPMAPPAIVFRLNATPPEVPAHVKFV
;
A
#
# COMPACT_ATOMS: atom_id res chain seq x y z
N MET A 1 11.87 -34.62 62.86
CA MET A 1 12.39 -34.48 61.48
C MET A 1 11.23 -34.31 60.49
N LYS A 2 10.63 -33.11 60.40
CA LYS A 2 9.50 -32.83 59.47
C LYS A 2 9.66 -31.47 58.76
N SER A 3 10.91 -31.02 58.54
CA SER A 3 11.19 -29.68 57.99
C SER A 3 11.89 -29.67 56.62
N ASN A 4 12.13 -30.84 56.01
CA ASN A 4 12.88 -30.92 54.75
C ASN A 4 12.03 -31.25 53.50
N ILE A 5 10.77 -31.66 53.66
CA ILE A 5 9.90 -31.98 52.52
C ILE A 5 9.28 -30.71 51.92
N PHE A 6 9.00 -29.70 52.76
CA PHE A 6 8.38 -28.45 52.31
C PHE A 6 9.33 -27.56 51.48
N LEU A 7 10.63 -27.55 51.80
CA LEU A 7 11.63 -26.81 51.02
C LEU A 7 11.86 -27.44 49.64
N LEU A 8 11.81 -28.77 49.53
CA LEU A 8 11.96 -29.47 48.25
C LEU A 8 10.76 -29.24 47.33
N LEU A 9 9.55 -29.09 47.87
CA LEU A 9 8.35 -28.75 47.08
C LEU A 9 8.34 -27.28 46.60
N LEU A 10 8.90 -26.33 47.37
CA LEU A 10 9.01 -24.94 46.91
C LEU A 10 10.06 -24.74 45.81
N CYS A 11 11.12 -25.56 45.79
CA CYS A 11 12.14 -25.52 44.73
C CYS A 11 11.66 -26.15 43.41
N THR A 12 10.69 -27.07 43.43
CA THR A 12 10.15 -27.68 42.20
C THR A 12 8.99 -26.89 41.60
N LEU A 13 8.32 -26.03 42.38
CA LEU A 13 7.24 -25.15 41.89
C LEU A 13 7.76 -23.82 41.29
N SER A 14 9.04 -23.48 41.49
CA SER A 14 9.66 -22.27 40.93
C SER A 14 10.20 -22.46 39.50
N THR A 15 10.19 -23.67 38.96
CA THR A 15 10.63 -23.95 37.58
C THR A 15 9.48 -24.03 36.55
N LEU A 16 8.23 -23.79 36.96
CA LEU A 16 7.06 -23.79 36.07
C LEU A 16 6.52 -22.38 35.75
N SER A 17 7.30 -21.33 35.99
CA SER A 17 6.95 -19.98 35.56
C SER A 17 7.35 -19.74 34.11
N SER A 18 6.34 -19.88 33.24
CA SER A 18 6.18 -19.19 31.95
C SER A 18 7.36 -19.29 30.96
N CYS A 19 7.37 -20.37 30.18
CA CYS A 19 7.88 -20.28 28.80
C CYS A 19 6.98 -19.32 28.01
N LYS A 20 7.19 -18.01 28.14
CA LYS A 20 6.90 -17.12 27.02
C LYS A 20 7.87 -17.55 25.95
N LYS A 21 7.33 -18.21 24.92
CA LYS A 21 8.03 -18.42 23.67
C LYS A 21 8.32 -17.01 23.16
N ASP A 22 9.51 -16.49 23.46
CA ASP A 22 10.07 -15.36 22.75
C ASP A 22 10.14 -15.83 21.29
N LEU A 23 9.07 -15.52 20.55
CA LEU A 23 9.17 -15.31 19.13
C LEU A 23 10.16 -14.16 19.02
N SER A 24 11.44 -14.49 18.95
CA SER A 24 12.43 -13.60 18.38
C SER A 24 11.83 -13.20 17.04
N GLU A 25 11.35 -11.95 16.96
CA GLU A 25 11.04 -11.33 15.69
C GLU A 25 12.32 -11.47 14.87
N ILE A 26 12.29 -12.40 13.93
CA ILE A 26 13.33 -12.57 12.95
C ILE A 26 13.44 -11.20 12.30
N LYS A 27 14.55 -10.49 12.55
CA LYS A 27 14.91 -9.30 11.79
C LYS A 27 15.16 -9.77 10.37
N GLU A 28 14.11 -9.75 9.58
CA GLU A 28 14.23 -9.93 8.14
C GLU A 28 14.96 -8.68 7.64
N ASP A 29 16.22 -8.87 7.22
CA ASP A 29 16.85 -7.90 6.34
C ASP A 29 16.14 -8.05 4.99
N TYR A 30 15.82 -6.94 4.35
CA TYR A 30 15.16 -6.96 3.06
C TYR A 30 15.99 -6.15 2.07
N PHE A 31 15.88 -6.45 0.78
CA PHE A 31 16.41 -5.56 -0.26
C PHE A 31 15.38 -5.31 -1.34
N LEU A 32 15.30 -4.06 -1.80
CA LEU A 32 14.34 -3.70 -2.82
C LEU A 32 14.81 -4.18 -4.20
N VAL A 33 13.95 -4.92 -4.89
CA VAL A 33 14.13 -5.31 -6.29
C VAL A 33 13.21 -4.46 -7.14
N PHE A 34 13.78 -3.59 -7.97
CA PHE A 34 13.00 -2.58 -8.68
C PHE A 34 12.49 -3.05 -10.05
N TYR A 35 11.22 -2.77 -10.31
CA TYR A 35 10.51 -3.09 -11.56
C TYR A 35 9.92 -1.80 -12.17
N PRO A 36 10.74 -0.96 -12.84
CA PRO A 36 10.24 0.21 -13.57
C PRO A 36 9.42 -0.21 -14.78
N ARG A 37 8.28 0.45 -15.04
CA ARG A 37 7.46 0.19 -16.24
C ARG A 37 6.85 1.45 -16.83
N HIS A 38 6.48 1.40 -18.09
CA HIS A 38 5.58 2.40 -18.68
C HIS A 38 4.15 2.19 -18.17
N CYS A 39 3.40 3.27 -18.04
CA CYS A 39 1.94 3.23 -17.92
C CYS A 39 1.35 3.30 -19.32
N GLU A 40 0.81 2.17 -19.78
CA GLU A 40 0.13 2.02 -21.08
C GLU A 40 -1.38 1.83 -20.87
N CYS A 41 -1.76 1.22 -19.74
CA CYS A 41 -3.13 0.95 -19.37
C CYS A 41 -3.45 1.46 -17.96
N ILE A 42 -4.70 1.87 -17.77
CA ILE A 42 -5.28 2.25 -16.48
C ILE A 42 -6.54 1.39 -16.30
N THR A 43 -6.67 0.76 -15.14
CA THR A 43 -7.92 0.09 -14.76
C THR A 43 -8.42 0.65 -13.45
N THR A 44 -9.72 0.56 -13.25
CA THR A 44 -10.38 1.05 -12.05
C THR A 44 -11.26 -0.01 -11.44
N LYS A 45 -11.34 -0.03 -10.11
CA LYS A 45 -12.25 -0.91 -9.39
C LYS A 45 -12.79 -0.22 -8.15
N ILE A 46 -14.03 -0.51 -7.79
CA ILE A 46 -14.63 -0.03 -6.54
C ILE A 46 -14.70 -1.18 -5.56
N LEU A 47 -14.15 -0.97 -4.37
CA LEU A 47 -14.00 -1.97 -3.32
C LEU A 47 -14.49 -1.42 -1.99
N SER A 48 -14.93 -2.31 -1.10
CA SER A 48 -15.30 -1.94 0.27
C SER A 48 -14.05 -1.82 1.14
N HIS A 49 -14.00 -0.78 1.95
CA HIS A 49 -13.08 -0.72 3.07
C HIS A 49 -13.65 -1.53 4.25
N LYS A 50 -12.99 -2.61 4.64
CA LYS A 50 -13.21 -3.22 5.97
C LYS A 50 -11.92 -3.14 6.76
N GLU A 51 -11.98 -2.47 7.91
CA GLU A 51 -10.90 -2.49 8.90
C GLU A 51 -10.71 -3.94 9.39
N ARG A 52 -9.69 -4.62 8.87
CA ARG A 52 -9.06 -5.75 9.54
C ARG A 52 -7.65 -5.33 9.97
N PRO A 53 -7.11 -5.90 11.06
CA PRO A 53 -5.80 -5.55 11.62
C PRO A 53 -4.58 -5.79 10.70
N GLN A 54 -4.79 -6.10 9.42
CA GLN A 54 -3.72 -6.47 8.47
C GLN A 54 -3.80 -5.74 7.12
N ASN A 55 -4.64 -4.71 6.93
CA ASN A 55 -4.82 -3.99 5.65
C ASN A 55 -5.40 -4.85 4.49
N TRP A 56 -6.34 -5.76 4.78
CA TRP A 56 -6.97 -6.60 3.75
C TRP A 56 -8.31 -6.01 3.34
N TYR A 57 -8.48 -5.77 2.04
CA TYR A 57 -9.73 -5.29 1.47
C TYR A 57 -10.60 -6.47 1.07
N ILE A 58 -11.89 -6.41 1.35
CA ILE A 58 -12.82 -7.46 0.97
C ILE A 58 -13.55 -7.04 -0.30
N TYR A 59 -13.38 -7.83 -1.36
CA TYR A 59 -14.21 -7.74 -2.53
C TYR A 59 -15.60 -8.29 -2.22
N HIS A 60 -16.61 -7.43 -2.37
CA HIS A 60 -18.01 -7.81 -2.32
C HIS A 60 -18.58 -7.72 -3.74
N PRO A 61 -18.61 -8.82 -4.51
CA PRO A 61 -18.99 -8.79 -5.92
C PRO A 61 -20.41 -8.26 -6.18
N GLN A 62 -21.31 -8.27 -5.18
CA GLN A 62 -22.75 -8.11 -5.39
C GLN A 62 -23.52 -7.49 -4.19
N GLN A 63 -22.86 -6.87 -3.22
CA GLN A 63 -23.57 -6.16 -2.16
C GLN A 63 -23.49 -4.66 -2.39
N GLU A 64 -24.63 -4.00 -2.24
CA GLU A 64 -24.73 -2.55 -2.18
C GLU A 64 -23.74 -2.03 -1.14
N LEU A 65 -22.89 -1.10 -1.56
CA LEU A 65 -21.91 -0.47 -0.69
C LEU A 65 -22.49 0.82 -0.15
N GLN A 66 -22.32 1.05 1.14
CA GLN A 66 -22.47 2.37 1.70
C GLN A 66 -21.45 3.27 1.02
N ALA A 67 -21.89 4.42 0.51
CA ALA A 67 -21.05 5.33 -0.26
C ALA A 67 -19.77 5.74 0.49
N GLN A 68 -19.88 5.90 1.81
CA GLN A 68 -18.78 6.24 2.70
C GLN A 68 -17.68 5.16 2.81
N ASP A 69 -18.03 3.90 2.53
CA ASP A 69 -17.12 2.75 2.63
C ASP A 69 -16.55 2.34 1.26
N ALA A 70 -16.87 3.10 0.21
CA ALA A 70 -16.45 2.82 -1.15
C ALA A 70 -15.09 3.47 -1.47
N ASP A 71 -14.11 2.63 -1.77
CA ASP A 71 -12.78 3.04 -2.25
C ASP A 71 -12.73 2.86 -3.77
N LEU A 72 -12.44 3.95 -4.49
CA LEU A 72 -12.14 3.91 -5.93
C LEU A 72 -10.65 3.66 -6.11
N TRP A 73 -10.31 2.51 -6.66
CA TRP A 73 -8.94 2.09 -6.91
C TRP A 73 -8.61 2.37 -8.34
N VAL A 74 -7.45 2.98 -8.55
CA VAL A 74 -6.90 3.22 -9.87
C VAL A 74 -5.54 2.59 -9.92
N VAL A 75 -5.38 1.61 -10.81
CA VAL A 75 -4.15 0.84 -10.97
C VAL A 75 -3.62 1.10 -12.36
N THR A 76 -2.32 1.37 -12.46
CA THR A 76 -1.65 1.64 -13.72
C THR A 76 -0.65 0.54 -14.03
N GLY A 77 -0.50 0.21 -15.31
CA GLY A 77 0.39 -0.85 -15.74
C GLY A 77 0.61 -0.84 -17.24
N THR A 78 1.18 -1.92 -17.74
CA THR A 78 1.32 -2.18 -19.18
C THR A 78 -0.01 -2.65 -19.77
N ASP A 79 -0.09 -2.81 -21.09
CA ASP A 79 -1.29 -3.34 -21.78
C ASP A 79 -1.79 -4.69 -21.22
N SER A 80 -0.89 -5.45 -20.60
CA SER A 80 -1.21 -6.71 -19.93
C SER A 80 -2.13 -6.57 -18.72
N LEU A 81 -2.22 -5.37 -18.14
CA LEU A 81 -3.19 -5.03 -17.10
C LEU A 81 -4.62 -5.37 -17.54
N ALA A 82 -4.95 -5.12 -18.82
CA ALA A 82 -6.27 -5.43 -19.37
C ALA A 82 -6.55 -6.94 -19.47
N ARG A 83 -5.49 -7.78 -19.40
CA ARG A 83 -5.59 -9.24 -19.55
C ARG A 83 -5.66 -9.97 -18.21
N ILE A 84 -5.40 -9.26 -17.10
CA ILE A 84 -5.47 -9.85 -15.76
C ILE A 84 -6.95 -9.90 -15.34
N PRO A 85 -7.49 -11.08 -15.00
CA PRO A 85 -8.87 -11.19 -14.55
C PRO A 85 -9.13 -10.26 -13.36
N LEU A 86 -10.21 -9.47 -13.40
CA LEU A 86 -10.61 -8.57 -12.32
C LEU A 86 -10.78 -9.29 -10.96
N ILE A 87 -10.99 -10.61 -10.98
CA ILE A 87 -10.98 -11.48 -9.79
C ILE A 87 -9.63 -11.46 -9.06
N LYS A 88 -8.51 -11.38 -9.78
CA LYS A 88 -7.17 -11.29 -9.16
C LYS A 88 -6.93 -9.94 -8.50
N MET A 89 -7.58 -8.88 -8.98
CA MET A 89 -7.59 -7.55 -8.33
C MET A 89 -8.52 -7.47 -7.10
N SER A 90 -9.25 -8.55 -6.76
CA SER A 90 -10.23 -8.56 -5.67
C SER A 90 -9.63 -8.55 -4.26
N TYR A 91 -8.33 -8.79 -4.11
CA TYR A 91 -7.70 -8.94 -2.79
C TYR A 91 -7.09 -7.65 -2.26
N SER A 92 -6.17 -7.02 -3.01
CA SER A 92 -5.61 -5.70 -2.70
C SER A 92 -4.86 -5.13 -3.92
N PRO A 93 -4.59 -3.81 -4.00
CA PRO A 93 -3.75 -3.27 -5.06
C PRO A 93 -2.32 -3.77 -4.88
N ALA A 94 -1.89 -3.98 -3.63
CA ALA A 94 -0.61 -4.59 -3.29
C ALA A 94 -0.49 -6.02 -3.87
N TYR A 95 -1.49 -6.87 -3.66
CA TYR A 95 -1.53 -8.22 -4.24
C TYR A 95 -1.52 -8.20 -5.77
N TYR A 96 -2.23 -7.24 -6.37
CA TYR A 96 -2.15 -7.03 -7.82
C TYR A 96 -0.73 -6.65 -8.27
N LEU A 97 -0.08 -5.74 -7.55
CA LEU A 97 1.31 -5.36 -7.84
C LEU A 97 2.24 -6.57 -7.71
N ASP A 98 2.01 -7.46 -6.74
CA ASP A 98 2.77 -8.70 -6.59
C ASP A 98 2.64 -9.63 -7.81
N ILE A 99 1.44 -9.74 -8.39
CA ILE A 99 1.26 -10.50 -9.64
C ILE A 99 2.05 -9.85 -10.78
N MET A 100 1.97 -8.52 -10.92
CA MET A 100 2.69 -7.79 -11.99
C MET A 100 4.21 -7.91 -11.91
N GLN A 101 4.75 -8.19 -10.73
CA GLN A 101 6.18 -8.45 -10.55
C GLN A 101 6.59 -9.80 -11.14
N THR A 102 5.70 -10.80 -11.10
CA THR A 102 5.98 -12.16 -11.58
C THR A 102 5.81 -12.34 -13.09
N ASP A 103 5.10 -11.43 -13.75
CA ASP A 103 4.91 -11.50 -15.19
C ASP A 103 6.15 -11.01 -15.96
N SER A 104 6.53 -11.74 -17.00
CA SER A 104 7.70 -11.50 -17.88
C SER A 104 7.56 -10.26 -18.79
N TYR A 105 6.84 -9.22 -18.36
CA TYR A 105 6.64 -8.02 -19.17
C TYR A 105 7.87 -7.12 -19.22
N PRO A 106 8.04 -6.34 -20.30
CA PRO A 106 9.17 -5.43 -20.44
C PRO A 106 9.29 -4.46 -19.27
N LEU A 107 10.54 -4.26 -18.82
CA LEU A 107 10.89 -3.20 -17.88
C LEU A 107 11.33 -1.96 -18.66
N ALA A 108 11.00 -0.81 -18.12
CA ALA A 108 11.58 0.45 -18.58
C ALA A 108 13.03 0.58 -18.10
N GLU A 109 13.73 1.59 -18.60
CA GLU A 109 15.09 1.89 -18.15
C GLU A 109 15.10 2.24 -16.65
N ARG A 110 16.07 1.67 -15.93
CA ARG A 110 16.23 1.88 -14.49
C ARG A 110 16.86 3.22 -14.20
N ASN A 111 16.29 3.95 -13.23
CA ASN A 111 16.92 5.14 -12.68
C ASN A 111 17.56 4.82 -11.33
N ARG A 112 18.87 4.52 -11.34
CA ARG A 112 19.61 4.12 -10.13
C ARG A 112 19.59 5.15 -9.00
N LYS A 113 19.61 6.44 -9.35
CA LYS A 113 19.59 7.53 -8.36
C LYS A 113 18.23 7.60 -7.65
N LEU A 114 17.14 7.46 -8.40
CA LEU A 114 15.80 7.37 -7.85
C LEU A 114 15.64 6.11 -6.99
N GLU A 115 16.09 4.96 -7.47
CA GLU A 115 16.02 3.68 -6.74
C GLU A 115 16.76 3.74 -5.40
N GLN A 116 17.92 4.41 -5.33
CA GLN A 116 18.62 4.67 -4.08
C GLN A 116 17.80 5.56 -3.13
N GLN A 117 17.08 6.56 -3.64
CA GLN A 117 16.20 7.40 -2.81
C GLN A 117 15.02 6.61 -2.26
N LEU A 118 14.41 5.73 -3.07
CA LEU A 118 13.31 4.86 -2.67
C LEU A 118 13.74 3.86 -1.59
N ASP A 119 14.87 3.17 -1.79
CA ASP A 119 15.44 2.24 -0.81
C ASP A 119 15.75 2.95 0.51
N TYR A 120 16.42 4.11 0.44
CA TYR A 120 16.73 4.89 1.64
C TYR A 120 15.48 5.38 2.38
N ASP A 121 14.48 5.88 1.64
CA ASP A 121 13.22 6.37 2.22
C ASP A 121 12.44 5.26 2.92
N TYR A 122 12.32 4.10 2.27
CA TYR A 122 11.65 2.94 2.83
C TYR A 122 12.37 2.38 4.07
N ARG A 123 13.68 2.11 3.95
CA ARG A 123 14.48 1.52 5.04
C ARG A 123 14.54 2.40 6.27
N THR A 124 14.63 3.71 6.10
CA THR A 124 14.73 4.61 7.26
C THR A 124 13.46 4.53 8.11
N GLU A 125 12.28 4.55 7.50
CA GLU A 125 11.03 4.47 8.27
C GLU A 125 10.86 3.10 8.96
N THR A 126 11.15 2.00 8.26
CA THR A 126 11.00 0.64 8.81
C THR A 126 12.05 0.28 9.87
N SER A 127 13.26 0.84 9.77
CA SER A 127 14.32 0.64 10.77
C SER A 127 14.14 1.49 12.05
N TYR A 128 13.44 2.63 12.00
CA TYR A 128 13.09 3.37 13.22
C TYR A 128 12.03 2.65 14.07
N SER A 129 11.16 1.85 13.46
CA SER A 129 10.23 0.95 14.18
C SER A 129 10.93 -0.12 15.03
N THR A 130 12.19 -0.46 14.72
CA THR A 130 12.94 -1.55 15.39
C THR A 130 14.04 -1.05 16.33
N ARG A 131 14.29 0.27 16.41
CA ARG A 131 15.29 0.85 17.33
C ARG A 131 14.92 0.79 18.81
N SER A 132 13.68 0.46 19.16
CA SER A 132 13.29 0.20 20.56
C SER A 132 13.80 -1.15 21.10
N GLN A 133 14.49 -1.97 20.30
CA GLN A 133 14.96 -3.30 20.71
C GLN A 133 16.46 -3.54 20.43
N GLN A 134 17.31 -2.51 20.57
CA GLN A 134 18.77 -2.70 20.48
C GLN A 134 19.36 -3.16 21.83
N HIS A 135 19.30 -4.46 22.12
CA HIS A 135 20.27 -5.14 23.00
C HIS A 135 20.36 -6.65 22.68
N THR A 136 20.90 -7.02 21.52
CA THR A 136 21.47 -8.37 21.31
C THR A 136 22.63 -8.30 20.32
N ARG A 137 23.71 -9.01 20.67
CA ARG A 137 25.03 -8.96 20.03
C ARG A 137 25.01 -9.51 18.60
N ALA A 138 25.88 -8.95 17.77
CA ALA A 138 25.96 -9.09 16.32
C ALA A 138 26.52 -10.44 15.79
N SER A 139 26.46 -11.55 16.53
CA SER A 139 27.14 -12.79 16.13
C SER A 139 26.24 -14.00 15.80
N ASP A 140 24.92 -13.95 16.01
CA ASP A 140 24.06 -15.14 15.89
C ASP A 140 22.85 -15.02 14.96
N MET A 141 22.78 -14.00 14.10
CA MET A 141 21.69 -13.92 13.12
C MET A 141 22.13 -14.42 11.76
N MET A 142 21.68 -15.63 11.41
CA MET A 142 21.55 -16.08 10.03
C MET A 142 20.51 -15.16 9.35
N VAL A 143 20.98 -14.05 8.77
CA VAL A 143 20.13 -13.03 8.15
C VAL A 143 19.59 -13.59 6.82
N SER A 144 18.36 -14.09 6.81
CA SER A 144 17.63 -14.33 5.56
C SER A 144 17.27 -12.98 4.97
N SER A 145 18.02 -12.53 3.96
CA SER A 145 17.69 -11.32 3.21
C SER A 145 16.57 -11.62 2.21
N TYR A 146 15.33 -11.19 2.46
CA TYR A 146 14.23 -11.43 1.53
C TYR A 146 14.13 -10.29 0.48
N PRO A 147 14.11 -10.61 -0.83
CA PRO A 147 13.85 -9.60 -1.84
C PRO A 147 12.43 -9.05 -1.70
N LEU A 148 12.30 -7.75 -1.54
CA LEU A 148 11.03 -7.03 -1.63
C LEU A 148 10.93 -6.38 -3.00
N SER A 149 10.02 -6.85 -3.81
CA SER A 149 9.77 -6.24 -5.11
C SER A 149 9.18 -4.84 -4.97
N TRP A 150 9.61 -3.94 -5.86
CA TRP A 150 9.25 -2.53 -5.81
C TRP A 150 8.93 -1.97 -7.19
N GLU A 151 7.66 -1.67 -7.42
CA GLU A 151 7.17 -1.14 -8.70
C GLU A 151 7.21 0.39 -8.72
N TYR A 152 7.57 0.98 -9.86
CA TYR A 152 7.33 2.38 -10.16
C TYR A 152 7.05 2.57 -11.66
N ARG A 153 6.39 3.68 -12.02
CA ARG A 153 6.16 4.02 -13.43
C ARG A 153 7.13 5.10 -13.87
N VAL A 154 7.48 5.09 -15.16
CA VAL A 154 8.29 6.14 -15.78
C VAL A 154 7.46 7.13 -16.60
N THR A 155 6.16 6.88 -16.77
CA THR A 155 5.22 7.76 -17.48
C THR A 155 4.75 8.89 -16.57
N GLY A 156 4.80 10.15 -17.05
CA GLY A 156 4.28 11.32 -16.32
C GLY A 156 2.77 11.46 -16.41
N VAL A 157 2.13 11.89 -15.32
CA VAL A 157 0.72 12.29 -15.32
C VAL A 157 0.64 13.79 -15.60
N LYS A 158 0.02 14.13 -16.73
CA LYS A 158 -0.20 15.53 -17.14
C LYS A 158 -1.49 16.10 -16.54
N ASP A 159 -2.55 15.31 -16.60
CA ASP A 159 -3.88 15.66 -16.10
C ASP A 159 -4.55 14.39 -15.57
N PHE A 160 -5.50 14.54 -14.64
CA PHE A 160 -6.25 13.44 -14.05
C PHE A 160 -7.65 13.94 -13.65
N ASN A 161 -8.69 13.33 -14.20
CA ASN A 161 -10.07 13.67 -13.90
C ASN A 161 -10.90 12.41 -13.65
N ILE A 162 -11.59 12.38 -12.51
CA ILE A 162 -12.67 11.43 -12.25
C ILE A 162 -13.94 12.06 -12.83
N VAL A 163 -14.61 11.36 -13.74
CA VAL A 163 -15.84 11.83 -14.39
C VAL A 163 -16.89 10.73 -14.35
N ALA A 164 -18.16 11.12 -14.32
CA ALA A 164 -19.28 10.22 -14.50
C ALA A 164 -19.87 10.37 -15.90
N THR A 165 -20.35 9.27 -16.47
CA THR A 165 -21.08 9.26 -17.76
C THR A 165 -22.53 9.71 -17.62
N THR A 166 -23.03 9.81 -16.39
CA THR A 166 -24.34 10.33 -16.01
C THR A 166 -24.18 11.48 -15.03
N PRO A 167 -25.21 12.32 -14.83
CA PRO A 167 -25.18 13.32 -13.77
C PRO A 167 -24.95 12.66 -12.40
N LEU A 168 -24.01 13.20 -11.61
CA LEU A 168 -23.62 12.65 -10.32
C LEU A 168 -23.12 13.76 -9.38
N PHE A 169 -23.53 13.72 -8.12
CA PHE A 169 -23.16 14.70 -7.07
C PHE A 169 -23.53 16.15 -7.44
N GLY A 170 -24.68 16.34 -8.09
CA GLY A 170 -25.17 17.63 -8.56
C GLY A 170 -24.33 18.19 -9.70
N GLN A 171 -23.53 17.37 -10.39
CA GLN A 171 -22.72 17.75 -11.54
C GLN A 171 -23.25 17.07 -12.80
N ALA A 172 -23.18 17.78 -13.94
CA ALA A 172 -23.51 17.22 -15.23
C ALA A 172 -22.51 16.11 -15.63
N ALA A 173 -22.98 15.15 -16.43
CA ALA A 173 -22.12 14.12 -17.02
C ALA A 173 -20.89 14.74 -17.69
N GLY A 174 -19.73 14.09 -17.55
CA GLY A 174 -18.45 14.55 -18.09
C GLY A 174 -17.78 15.68 -17.28
N THR A 175 -18.44 16.25 -16.27
CA THR A 175 -17.81 17.25 -15.39
C THR A 175 -16.81 16.58 -14.43
N SER A 176 -15.71 17.27 -14.11
CA SER A 176 -14.72 16.77 -13.14
C SER A 176 -15.33 16.66 -11.74
N LEU A 177 -15.26 15.45 -11.18
CA LEU A 177 -15.69 15.11 -9.83
C LEU A 177 -14.54 15.16 -8.83
N ASN A 178 -13.33 15.54 -9.24
CA ASN A 178 -12.12 15.50 -8.40
C ASN A 178 -12.29 16.14 -7.02
N ARG A 179 -13.08 17.22 -6.91
CA ARG A 179 -13.34 17.92 -5.64
C ARG A 179 -14.13 17.08 -4.62
N HIS A 180 -14.79 16.02 -5.06
CA HIS A 180 -15.54 15.09 -4.22
C HIS A 180 -14.67 13.93 -3.73
N PHE A 181 -13.43 13.83 -4.20
CA PHE A 181 -12.50 12.76 -3.84
C PHE A 181 -11.27 13.29 -3.09
N ILE A 182 -10.82 12.51 -2.12
CA ILE A 182 -9.50 12.62 -1.51
C ILE A 182 -8.65 11.42 -1.91
N ILE A 183 -7.33 11.63 -1.92
CA ILE A 183 -6.36 10.55 -2.03
C ILE A 183 -6.19 9.91 -0.65
N SER A 184 -6.63 8.67 -0.53
CA SER A 184 -6.49 7.89 0.70
C SER A 184 -5.09 7.28 0.80
N GLU A 185 -4.62 6.68 -0.29
CA GLU A 185 -3.41 5.86 -0.28
C GLU A 185 -2.71 5.84 -1.66
N PHE A 186 -1.39 5.69 -1.62
CA PHE A 186 -0.55 5.30 -2.76
C PHE A 186 0.08 3.95 -2.44
N LEU A 187 0.12 3.07 -3.44
CA LEU A 187 0.71 1.74 -3.30
C LEU A 187 1.76 1.52 -4.41
N PRO A 188 3.05 1.42 -4.04
CA PRO A 188 3.63 1.71 -2.71
C PRO A 188 3.48 3.19 -2.31
N LYS A 189 3.74 3.53 -1.03
CA LYS A 189 3.63 4.91 -0.50
C LYS A 189 4.73 5.80 -1.07
N GLN A 190 4.54 6.29 -2.29
CA GLN A 190 5.51 7.12 -3.00
C GLN A 190 4.84 8.08 -3.99
N ILE A 191 5.43 9.25 -4.18
CA ILE A 191 5.21 10.13 -5.32
C ILE A 191 6.58 10.50 -5.88
N ILE A 192 6.78 10.18 -7.15
CA ILE A 192 8.00 10.45 -7.88
C ILE A 192 7.68 11.58 -8.85
N SER A 193 8.49 12.63 -8.90
CA SER A 193 8.26 13.69 -9.88
C SER A 193 8.78 13.24 -11.25
N TYR A 194 7.93 13.33 -12.28
CA TYR A 194 8.30 13.08 -13.66
C TYR A 194 9.37 14.07 -14.14
N ARG A 195 9.32 15.33 -13.66
CA ARG A 195 10.24 16.39 -14.08
C ARG A 195 11.67 16.18 -13.58
N THR A 196 11.82 15.87 -12.29
CA THR A 196 13.15 15.73 -11.66
C THR A 196 13.61 14.28 -11.57
N GLN A 197 12.72 13.32 -11.89
CA GLN A 197 12.94 11.89 -11.72
C GLN A 197 13.46 11.53 -10.32
N SER A 198 12.86 12.16 -9.30
CA SER A 198 13.26 12.00 -7.90
C SER A 198 12.03 11.77 -7.01
N LEU A 199 12.25 11.10 -5.88
CA LEU A 199 11.23 10.96 -4.85
C LEU A 199 10.93 12.34 -4.25
N VAL A 200 9.65 12.73 -4.25
CA VAL A 200 9.20 14.03 -3.71
C VAL A 200 8.25 13.89 -2.52
N TRP A 201 7.69 12.70 -2.33
CA TRP A 201 6.90 12.33 -1.16
C TRP A 201 6.96 10.81 -0.99
N GLY A 202 7.03 10.32 0.24
CA GLY A 202 7.21 8.89 0.52
C GLY A 202 7.00 8.52 1.98
N TYR A 203 7.61 7.43 2.41
CA TYR A 203 7.51 6.86 3.76
C TYR A 203 7.88 7.86 4.84
N ARG A 204 8.97 8.61 4.67
CA ARG A 204 9.44 9.61 5.64
C ARG A 204 8.64 10.91 5.63
N SER A 205 7.69 11.06 4.71
CA SER A 205 6.87 12.28 4.61
C SER A 205 5.77 12.29 5.67
N LYS A 206 5.79 13.32 6.51
CA LYS A 206 4.82 13.48 7.62
C LYS A 206 3.47 14.05 7.18
N LYS A 207 3.47 14.96 6.20
CA LYS A 207 2.25 15.60 5.69
C LYS A 207 1.67 14.75 4.57
N LYS A 208 0.38 14.44 4.61
CA LYS A 208 -0.31 13.73 3.54
C LYS A 208 -0.52 14.61 2.31
N VAL A 209 -0.55 13.99 1.13
CA VAL A 209 -0.96 14.61 -0.13
C VAL A 209 -2.39 14.14 -0.41
N GLU A 210 -3.37 14.91 0.07
CA GLU A 210 -4.77 14.44 0.18
C GLU A 210 -5.65 14.83 -1.01
N THR A 211 -5.22 15.77 -1.86
CA THR A 211 -6.04 16.24 -3.00
C THR A 211 -5.35 15.97 -4.33
N ILE A 212 -6.15 15.68 -5.35
CA ILE A 212 -5.68 15.47 -6.73
C ILE A 212 -4.88 16.68 -7.22
N ALA A 213 -5.34 17.90 -6.94
CA ALA A 213 -4.63 19.12 -7.33
C ALA A 213 -3.24 19.22 -6.68
N LYS A 214 -3.10 18.91 -5.37
CA LYS A 214 -1.80 18.90 -4.69
C LYS A 214 -0.88 17.83 -5.25
N TRP A 215 -1.41 16.65 -5.55
CA TRP A 215 -0.66 15.57 -6.18
C TRP A 215 -0.18 15.95 -7.58
N LEU A 216 -1.05 16.47 -8.44
CA LEU A 216 -0.69 16.93 -9.80
C LEU A 216 0.32 18.09 -9.79
N ALA A 217 0.28 18.97 -8.78
CA ALA A 217 1.25 20.05 -8.62
C ALA A 217 2.70 19.54 -8.43
N LEU A 218 2.88 18.30 -7.96
CA LEU A 218 4.18 17.63 -7.85
C LEU A 218 4.71 17.12 -9.20
N LYS A 219 3.93 17.26 -10.28
CA LYS A 219 4.20 16.76 -11.63
C LYS A 219 4.56 15.27 -11.58
N PRO A 220 3.65 14.41 -11.09
CA PRO A 220 4.00 13.07 -10.68
C PRO A 220 4.20 12.14 -11.88
N MET A 221 5.04 11.14 -11.73
CA MET A 221 4.94 9.90 -12.50
C MET A 221 3.66 9.17 -12.08
N ALA A 222 3.10 8.36 -12.98
CA ALA A 222 1.93 7.55 -12.70
C ALA A 222 2.21 6.63 -11.48
N PRO A 223 1.33 6.60 -10.48
CA PRO A 223 1.49 5.68 -9.36
C PRO A 223 1.15 4.26 -9.84
N PRO A 224 1.87 3.22 -9.39
CA PRO A 224 1.47 1.84 -9.69
C PRO A 224 0.03 1.57 -9.25
N ALA A 225 -0.35 2.04 -8.07
CA ALA A 225 -1.74 2.14 -7.63
C ALA A 225 -1.99 3.38 -6.75
N ILE A 226 -3.19 3.94 -6.87
CA ILE A 226 -3.70 5.04 -6.05
C ILE A 226 -5.15 4.75 -5.66
N VAL A 227 -5.50 5.06 -4.41
CA VAL A 227 -6.83 4.83 -3.84
C VAL A 227 -7.48 6.15 -3.51
N PHE A 228 -8.68 6.36 -4.02
CA PHE A 228 -9.51 7.53 -3.77
C PHE A 228 -10.71 7.17 -2.90
N ARG A 229 -11.12 8.13 -2.07
CA ARG A 229 -12.32 8.07 -1.23
C ARG A 229 -13.16 9.31 -1.42
N LEU A 230 -14.46 9.19 -1.22
CA LEU A 230 -15.31 10.37 -1.11
C LEU A 230 -14.90 11.19 0.11
N ASN A 231 -14.77 12.51 -0.06
CA ASN A 231 -14.39 13.41 1.03
C ASN A 231 -15.55 13.74 1.98
N ALA A 232 -16.78 13.55 1.50
CA ALA A 232 -18.03 13.58 2.23
C ALA A 232 -19.03 12.74 1.45
N THR A 233 -20.01 12.15 2.14
CA THR A 233 -21.15 11.49 1.48
C THR A 233 -21.98 12.55 0.75
N PRO A 234 -22.00 12.57 -0.60
CA PRO A 234 -22.76 13.58 -1.32
C PRO A 234 -24.26 13.38 -1.12
N PRO A 235 -25.07 14.45 -1.05
CA PRO A 235 -26.47 14.40 -0.64
C PRO A 235 -27.36 13.57 -1.58
N GLU A 236 -26.94 13.39 -2.83
CA GLU A 236 -27.66 12.64 -3.86
C GLU A 236 -27.31 11.16 -3.91
N VAL A 237 -26.36 10.72 -3.09
CA VAL A 237 -25.95 9.32 -3.08
C VAL A 237 -26.93 8.53 -2.22
N PRO A 238 -27.67 7.56 -2.78
CA PRO A 238 -28.53 6.71 -1.97
C PRO A 238 -27.65 6.03 -0.90
N ALA A 239 -28.21 5.75 0.27
CA ALA A 239 -27.50 5.02 1.33
C ALA A 239 -26.87 3.71 0.83
N HIS A 240 -27.37 3.18 -0.28
CA HIS A 240 -26.89 1.99 -0.96
C HIS A 240 -26.55 2.32 -2.41
N VAL A 241 -25.26 2.21 -2.78
CA VAL A 241 -24.81 2.49 -4.15
C VAL A 241 -24.43 1.20 -4.85
N LYS A 242 -24.95 1.05 -6.06
CA LYS A 242 -24.42 0.11 -7.05
C LYS A 242 -23.68 0.93 -8.09
N PHE A 243 -22.35 0.88 -8.04
CA PHE A 243 -21.52 1.41 -9.11
C PHE A 243 -21.48 0.35 -10.22
N VAL A 244 -21.93 0.73 -11.43
CA VAL A 244 -21.91 -0.12 -12.63
C VAL A 244 -20.74 0.27 -13.50
#